data_AF-A0A558J3Z1-F1
#
_entry.id   AF-A0A558J3Z1-F1
#
_cell.length_a   1.000
_cell.length_b   1.000
_cell.length_c   1.000
_cell.angle_alpha   90.00
_cell.angle_beta   90.00
_cell.angle_gamma   90.00
#
_symmetry.space_group_name_H-M   'P 1'
#
loop_
_entity.id
_entity.type
_entity.pdbx_description
1 polymer ?
#
loop_
_entity_poly.entity_id
_entity_poly.type
_entity_poly.pdbx_seq_one_letter_code
_entity_poly.pdbx_strand_id
1 'polypeptide(L)'
;MTLKATCPECGMSGDMAAFVTQGEHNQALAAALEMPAMLSSRIVRYLGMFRPASRALASAKSARLLTELKETINSGLIERKGVTREAPLKVWVMALDQMLESPPSGLPLSGHGYLYEVVARCADRHAGDVEKQQEEAKRSGAKQPANRAPAAALRECSTDDVLAEHARMANRQPTVATQHKGQRPTAKAAEQANAPKRLSDLLKGAANVGEKQ
;
A
#
# COMPACT_ATOMS: atom_id res chain seq x y z
N MET A 1 -39.47 -12.04 31.31
CA MET A 1 -38.64 -11.35 32.31
C MET A 1 -37.28 -11.08 31.68
N THR A 2 -36.85 -9.83 31.58
CA THR A 2 -35.55 -9.46 30.99
C THR A 2 -34.46 -9.53 32.05
N LEU A 3 -33.40 -10.29 31.78
CA LEU A 3 -32.23 -10.41 32.65
C LEU A 3 -31.41 -9.12 32.54
N LYS A 4 -31.04 -8.51 33.66
CA LYS A 4 -30.23 -7.28 33.65
C LYS A 4 -28.75 -7.61 33.79
N ALA A 5 -27.91 -6.81 33.16
CA ALA A 5 -26.46 -6.82 33.36
C ALA A 5 -25.98 -5.40 33.70
N THR A 6 -24.87 -5.32 34.45
CA THR A 6 -24.26 -4.07 34.89
C THR A 6 -22.78 -4.06 34.53
N CYS A 7 -22.30 -2.97 33.91
CA CYS A 7 -20.89 -2.77 33.61
C CYS A 7 -20.09 -2.57 34.91
N PRO A 8 -18.98 -3.30 35.14
CA PRO A 8 -18.19 -3.17 36.36
C PRO A 8 -17.38 -1.86 36.43
N GLU A 9 -17.09 -1.22 35.29
CA GLU A 9 -16.24 -0.02 35.23
C GLU A 9 -17.04 1.27 35.47
N CYS A 10 -18.18 1.43 34.79
CA CYS A 10 -18.98 2.67 34.83
C CYS A 10 -20.34 2.52 35.51
N GLY A 11 -20.74 1.31 35.89
CA GLY A 11 -22.03 1.05 36.55
C GLY A 11 -23.27 1.13 35.63
N MET A 12 -23.12 1.27 34.31
CA MET A 12 -24.25 1.24 33.37
C MET A 12 -25.01 -0.09 33.52
N SER A 13 -26.32 -0.03 33.73
CA SER A 13 -27.20 -1.20 33.76
C SER A 13 -28.16 -1.22 32.57
N GLY A 14 -28.43 -2.40 32.05
CA GLY A 14 -29.29 -2.58 30.88
C GLY A 14 -29.75 -4.02 30.70
N ASP A 15 -30.48 -4.29 29.62
CA ASP A 15 -30.83 -5.65 29.23
C ASP A 15 -29.56 -6.44 28.86
N MET A 16 -29.40 -7.63 29.43
CA MET A 16 -28.24 -8.48 29.18
C MET A 16 -28.05 -8.77 27.68
N ALA A 17 -29.14 -8.85 26.91
CA ALA A 17 -29.06 -9.06 25.46
C ALA A 17 -28.24 -7.97 24.75
N ALA A 18 -28.33 -6.71 25.20
CA ALA A 18 -27.57 -5.60 24.62
C ALA A 18 -26.05 -5.76 24.84
N PHE A 19 -25.64 -6.25 26.02
CA PHE A 19 -24.23 -6.51 26.32
C PHE A 19 -23.67 -7.65 25.48
N VAL A 20 -24.46 -8.71 25.24
CA VAL A 20 -24.06 -9.81 24.35
C VAL A 20 -23.84 -9.31 22.93
N THR A 21 -24.80 -8.54 22.39
CA THR A 21 -24.69 -7.93 21.06
C THR A 21 -23.45 -7.02 20.95
N GLN A 22 -23.15 -6.23 21.98
CA GLN A 22 -21.93 -5.42 21.99
C GLN A 22 -20.66 -6.25 21.99
N GLY A 23 -20.64 -7.38 22.70
CA GLY A 23 -19.54 -8.35 22.66
C GLY A 23 -19.31 -8.91 21.24
N GLU A 24 -20.38 -9.26 20.53
CA GLU A 24 -20.32 -9.71 19.13
C GLU A 24 -19.78 -8.61 18.19
N HIS A 25 -20.17 -7.35 18.40
CA HIS A 25 -19.62 -6.23 17.65
C HIS A 25 -18.12 -6.03 17.90
N ASN A 26 -17.67 -6.16 19.15
CA ASN A 26 -16.26 -6.08 19.49
C ASN A 26 -15.45 -7.23 18.85
N GLN A 27 -16.02 -8.44 18.81
CA GLN A 27 -15.39 -9.58 18.13
C GLN A 27 -15.28 -9.34 16.62
N ALA A 28 -16.34 -8.84 15.98
CA ALA A 28 -16.33 -8.45 14.57
C ALA A 28 -15.26 -7.39 14.29
N LEU A 29 -15.17 -6.35 15.13
CA LEU A 29 -14.18 -5.28 15.01
C LEU A 29 -12.76 -5.81 15.15
N ALA A 30 -12.49 -6.66 16.15
CA ALA A 30 -11.18 -7.27 16.35
C ALA A 30 -10.75 -8.08 15.12
N ALA A 31 -11.64 -8.92 14.59
CA ALA A 31 -11.36 -9.68 13.36
C ALA A 31 -11.08 -8.78 12.15
N ALA A 32 -11.78 -7.65 12.03
CA ALA A 32 -11.56 -6.68 10.96
C ALA A 32 -10.20 -5.99 11.05
N LEU A 33 -9.74 -5.65 12.26
CA LEU A 33 -8.46 -4.96 12.49
C LEU A 33 -7.24 -5.84 12.24
N GLU A 34 -7.39 -7.15 12.33
CA GLU A 34 -6.32 -8.12 12.03
C GLU A 34 -6.15 -8.42 10.54
N MET A 35 -7.05 -7.92 9.69
CA MET A 35 -6.93 -8.07 8.24
C MET A 35 -6.10 -6.94 7.62
N PRO A 36 -5.45 -7.17 6.46
CA PRO A 36 -4.68 -6.13 5.77
C PRO A 36 -5.53 -4.89 5.46
N ALA A 37 -5.07 -3.72 5.89
CA ALA A 37 -5.81 -2.45 5.81
C ALA A 37 -6.25 -2.06 4.38
N MET A 38 -5.53 -2.53 3.35
CA MET A 38 -5.88 -2.34 1.93
C MET A 38 -7.21 -2.99 1.53
N LEU A 39 -7.72 -3.94 2.31
CA LEU A 39 -8.99 -4.62 2.07
C LEU A 39 -10.18 -3.97 2.80
N SER A 40 -9.92 -3.03 3.73
CA SER A 40 -10.92 -2.48 4.64
C SER A 40 -12.21 -2.01 3.96
N SER A 41 -12.12 -1.09 3.00
CA SER A 41 -13.29 -0.55 2.28
C SER A 41 -14.02 -1.61 1.46
N ARG A 42 -13.29 -2.59 0.91
CA ARG A 42 -13.86 -3.71 0.15
C ARG A 42 -14.64 -4.65 1.05
N ILE A 43 -14.09 -4.98 2.21
CA ILE A 43 -14.73 -5.85 3.20
C ILE A 43 -16.02 -5.23 3.71
N VAL A 44 -16.04 -3.92 4.00
CA VAL A 44 -17.26 -3.22 4.44
C VAL A 44 -18.36 -3.30 3.37
N ARG A 45 -18.02 -3.03 2.10
CA ARG A 45 -18.99 -3.15 0.99
C ARG A 45 -19.45 -4.59 0.77
N TYR A 46 -18.54 -5.55 0.91
CA TYR A 46 -18.81 -6.98 0.81
C TYR A 46 -19.78 -7.45 1.91
N LEU A 47 -19.60 -7.02 3.16
CA LEU A 47 -20.55 -7.30 4.25
C LEU A 47 -21.96 -6.80 3.95
N GLY A 48 -22.08 -5.69 3.22
CA GLY A 48 -23.35 -5.17 2.73
C GLY A 48 -24.16 -6.19 1.90
N MET A 49 -23.49 -7.13 1.24
CA MET A 49 -24.15 -8.18 0.43
C MET A 49 -24.80 -9.29 1.26
N PHE A 50 -24.50 -9.38 2.57
CA PHE A 50 -25.13 -10.33 3.49
C PHE A 50 -26.37 -9.75 4.17
N ARG A 51 -26.59 -8.45 4.00
CA ARG A 51 -27.66 -7.70 4.65
C ARG A 51 -28.96 -7.87 3.84
N PRO A 52 -30.07 -8.32 4.46
CA PRO A 52 -31.38 -8.28 3.82
C PRO A 52 -31.88 -6.83 3.69
N ALA A 53 -32.73 -6.54 2.70
CA ALA A 53 -33.18 -5.18 2.43
C ALA A 53 -33.86 -4.49 3.63
N SER A 54 -34.60 -5.25 4.44
CA SER A 54 -35.45 -4.73 5.52
C SER A 54 -34.74 -4.49 6.86
N ARG A 55 -33.55 -5.05 7.11
CA ARG A 55 -32.90 -4.96 8.42
C ARG A 55 -31.38 -4.88 8.33
N ALA A 56 -30.75 -4.45 9.42
CA ALA A 56 -29.30 -4.52 9.57
C ALA A 56 -28.80 -5.97 9.60
N LEU A 57 -27.53 -6.16 9.27
CA LEU A 57 -26.86 -7.45 9.42
C LEU A 57 -26.73 -7.78 10.92
N ALA A 58 -27.10 -9.01 11.31
CA ALA A 58 -26.98 -9.45 12.70
C ALA A 58 -25.51 -9.46 13.14
N SER A 59 -25.25 -8.98 14.36
CA SER A 59 -23.92 -8.90 14.99
C SER A 59 -23.22 -10.26 15.00
N ALA A 60 -23.89 -11.31 15.48
CA ALA A 60 -23.38 -12.69 15.44
C ALA A 60 -22.95 -13.14 14.04
N LYS A 61 -23.76 -12.81 13.01
CA LYS A 61 -23.43 -13.16 11.61
C LYS A 61 -22.23 -12.35 11.12
N SER A 62 -22.14 -11.07 11.47
CA SER A 62 -20.99 -10.23 11.09
C SER A 62 -19.68 -10.70 11.72
N ALA A 63 -19.70 -11.07 13.01
CA ALA A 63 -18.54 -11.59 13.73
C ALA A 63 -18.05 -12.88 13.09
N ARG A 64 -18.96 -13.83 12.87
CA ARG A 64 -18.65 -15.10 12.21
C ARG A 64 -18.03 -14.92 10.83
N LEU A 65 -18.65 -14.11 9.96
CA LEU A 65 -18.15 -13.89 8.60
C LEU A 65 -16.77 -13.23 8.60
N LEU A 66 -16.52 -12.27 9.50
CA LEU A 66 -15.22 -11.61 9.57
C LEU A 66 -14.13 -12.53 10.12
N THR A 67 -14.44 -13.37 11.11
CA THR A 67 -13.48 -14.36 11.63
C THR A 67 -13.12 -15.39 10.57
N GLU A 68 -14.10 -16.00 9.90
CA GLU A 68 -13.85 -16.98 8.82
C GLU A 68 -13.02 -16.37 7.68
N LEU A 69 -13.36 -15.14 7.28
CA LEU A 69 -12.65 -14.43 6.22
C LEU A 69 -11.21 -14.09 6.61
N LYS A 70 -11.00 -13.58 7.84
CA LYS A 70 -9.68 -13.26 8.39
C LYS A 70 -8.77 -14.49 8.38
N GLU A 71 -9.25 -15.62 8.89
CA GLU A 71 -8.46 -16.87 8.94
C GLU A 71 -8.00 -17.29 7.55
N THR A 72 -8.90 -17.20 6.56
CA THR A 72 -8.63 -17.58 5.18
C THR A 72 -7.69 -16.60 4.47
N ILE A 73 -7.77 -15.30 4.79
CA ILE A 73 -6.84 -14.30 4.24
C ILE A 73 -5.44 -14.49 4.84
N ASN A 74 -5.36 -14.72 6.15
CA ASN A 74 -4.11 -14.84 6.87
C ASN A 74 -3.38 -16.16 6.59
N SER A 75 -4.09 -17.23 6.22
CA SER A 75 -3.47 -18.48 5.77
C SER A 75 -2.67 -18.29 4.47
N GLY A 76 -3.01 -17.30 3.66
CA GLY A 76 -2.44 -17.08 2.32
C GLY A 76 -2.80 -18.18 1.31
N LEU A 77 -3.68 -19.12 1.70
CA LEU A 77 -4.08 -20.28 0.93
C LEU A 77 -5.60 -20.37 0.87
N ILE A 78 -6.13 -20.71 -0.31
CA ILE A 78 -7.55 -20.98 -0.49
C ILE A 78 -7.76 -22.40 -0.99
N GLU A 79 -8.60 -23.16 -0.31
CA GLU A 79 -9.03 -24.48 -0.75
C GLU A 79 -10.44 -24.40 -1.34
N ARG A 80 -10.59 -24.82 -2.60
CA ARG A 80 -11.90 -24.87 -3.24
C ARG A 80 -11.97 -26.01 -4.25
N LYS A 81 -13.04 -26.81 -4.15
CA LYS A 81 -13.27 -28.00 -4.99
C LYS A 81 -12.10 -29.00 -4.93
N GLY A 82 -11.52 -29.18 -3.74
CA GLY A 82 -10.40 -30.09 -3.49
C GLY A 82 -9.06 -29.62 -4.06
N VAL A 83 -8.96 -28.36 -4.53
CA VAL A 83 -7.72 -27.78 -5.04
C VAL A 83 -7.33 -26.60 -4.16
N THR A 84 -6.15 -26.71 -3.55
CA THR A 84 -5.51 -25.64 -2.79
C THR A 84 -4.70 -24.74 -3.72
N ARG A 85 -4.90 -23.43 -3.59
CA ARG A 85 -4.21 -22.41 -4.39
C ARG A 85 -3.58 -21.37 -3.48
N GLU A 86 -2.47 -20.80 -3.94
CA GLU A 86 -1.90 -19.62 -3.30
C GLU A 86 -2.79 -18.40 -3.56
N ALA A 87 -3.18 -17.72 -2.49
CA ALA A 87 -4.03 -16.54 -2.53
C ALA A 87 -3.30 -15.36 -1.85
N PRO A 88 -2.25 -14.81 -2.48
CA PRO A 88 -1.58 -13.62 -1.96
C PRO A 88 -2.56 -12.43 -1.93
N LEU A 89 -2.23 -11.39 -1.16
CA LEU A 89 -3.09 -10.23 -0.96
C LEU A 89 -3.60 -9.60 -2.27
N LYS A 90 -2.78 -9.58 -3.31
CA LYS A 90 -3.17 -9.07 -4.65
C LYS A 90 -4.37 -9.82 -5.24
N VAL A 91 -4.44 -11.14 -5.06
CA VAL A 91 -5.55 -11.97 -5.54
C VAL A 91 -6.84 -11.60 -4.82
N TRP A 92 -6.79 -11.37 -3.51
CA TRP A 92 -7.96 -10.94 -2.72
C TRP A 92 -8.48 -9.58 -3.16
N VAL A 93 -7.58 -8.62 -3.42
CA VAL A 93 -7.94 -7.30 -3.97
C VAL A 93 -8.69 -7.47 -5.29
N MET A 94 -8.12 -8.22 -6.24
CA MET A 94 -8.72 -8.45 -7.56
C MET A 94 -10.09 -9.14 -7.45
N ALA A 95 -10.20 -10.15 -6.59
CA ALA A 95 -11.43 -10.92 -6.44
C ALA A 95 -12.56 -10.11 -5.80
N LEU A 96 -12.24 -9.33 -4.75
CA LEU A 96 -13.21 -8.45 -4.12
C LEU A 96 -13.63 -7.32 -5.08
N ASP A 97 -12.71 -6.71 -5.81
CA ASP A 97 -13.06 -5.69 -6.81
C ASP A 97 -13.98 -6.24 -7.89
N GLN A 98 -13.64 -7.41 -8.46
CA GLN A 98 -14.48 -8.08 -9.45
C GLN A 98 -15.88 -8.39 -8.91
N MET A 99 -15.98 -8.85 -7.66
CA MET A 99 -17.25 -9.16 -7.03
C MET A 99 -18.09 -7.91 -6.72
N LEU A 100 -17.45 -6.80 -6.37
CA LEU A 100 -18.11 -5.52 -6.10
C LEU A 100 -18.59 -4.84 -7.38
N GLU A 101 -17.89 -5.02 -8.50
CA GLU A 101 -18.27 -4.50 -9.81
C GLU A 101 -19.39 -5.32 -10.46
N SER A 102 -19.34 -6.65 -10.31
CA SER A 102 -20.35 -7.57 -10.84
C SER A 102 -20.95 -8.44 -9.72
N PRO A 103 -21.85 -7.86 -8.89
CA PRO A 103 -22.44 -8.59 -7.78
C PRO A 103 -23.35 -9.73 -8.26
N PRO A 104 -23.46 -10.84 -7.49
CA PRO A 104 -24.38 -11.93 -7.81
C PRO A 104 -25.84 -11.48 -7.63
N SER A 105 -26.75 -12.05 -8.43
CA SER A 105 -28.18 -11.74 -8.38
C SER A 105 -28.90 -12.27 -7.13
N GLY A 106 -28.36 -13.30 -6.49
CA GLY A 106 -28.96 -13.96 -5.31
C GLY A 106 -28.52 -13.35 -3.98
N LEU A 107 -28.90 -12.09 -3.73
CA LEU A 107 -28.70 -11.45 -2.42
C LEU A 107 -29.92 -11.65 -1.50
N PRO A 108 -29.74 -11.81 -0.18
CA PRO A 108 -28.48 -11.75 0.56
C PRO A 108 -27.67 -13.05 0.49
N LEU A 109 -26.34 -12.92 0.59
CA LEU A 109 -25.45 -14.08 0.62
C LEU A 109 -25.58 -14.90 1.92
N SER A 110 -25.38 -16.21 1.79
CA SER A 110 -25.38 -17.16 2.91
C SER A 110 -24.01 -17.34 3.55
N GLY A 111 -22.93 -17.27 2.78
CA GLY A 111 -21.54 -17.42 3.24
C GLY A 111 -20.51 -16.97 2.20
N HIS A 112 -19.25 -17.32 2.41
CA HIS A 112 -18.13 -16.92 1.54
C HIS A 112 -17.97 -17.75 0.27
N GLY A 113 -18.80 -18.77 0.04
CA GLY A 113 -18.63 -19.72 -1.05
C GLY A 113 -18.50 -19.07 -2.43
N TYR A 114 -19.32 -18.05 -2.74
CA TYR A 114 -19.22 -17.32 -4.01
C TYR A 114 -17.90 -16.55 -4.11
N LEU A 115 -17.50 -15.84 -3.05
CA LEU A 115 -16.23 -15.12 -2.99
C LEU A 115 -15.06 -16.08 -3.22
N TYR A 116 -15.05 -17.24 -2.56
CA TYR A 116 -13.98 -18.23 -2.70
C TYR A 116 -13.88 -18.80 -4.12
N GLU A 117 -14.99 -18.93 -4.85
CA GLU A 117 -14.95 -19.27 -6.29
C GLU A 117 -14.35 -18.15 -7.15
N VAL A 118 -14.58 -16.88 -6.79
CA VAL A 118 -13.96 -15.73 -7.48
C VAL A 118 -12.47 -15.65 -7.15
N VAL A 119 -12.09 -15.84 -5.89
CA VAL A 119 -10.69 -15.87 -5.41
C VAL A 119 -9.92 -16.99 -6.08
N ALA A 120 -10.48 -18.22 -6.13
CA ALA A 120 -9.83 -19.35 -6.80
C ALA A 120 -9.56 -19.07 -8.28
N ARG A 121 -10.53 -18.49 -9.01
CA ARG A 121 -10.33 -18.07 -10.40
C ARG A 121 -9.28 -16.97 -10.56
N CYS A 122 -9.25 -16.01 -9.63
CA CYS A 122 -8.23 -14.95 -9.63
C CYS A 122 -6.84 -15.49 -9.30
N ALA A 123 -6.74 -16.51 -8.43
CA ALA A 123 -5.50 -17.18 -8.09
C ALA A 123 -4.94 -17.95 -9.29
N ASP A 124 -5.78 -18.71 -10.00
CA ASP A 124 -5.37 -19.43 -11.21
C ASP A 124 -4.84 -18.46 -12.29
N ARG A 125 -5.54 -17.35 -12.52
CA ARG A 125 -5.08 -16.29 -13.42
C ARG A 125 -3.75 -15.69 -12.96
N HIS A 126 -3.62 -15.39 -11.67
CA HIS A 126 -2.40 -14.80 -11.11
C HIS A 126 -1.21 -15.75 -11.26
N ALA A 127 -1.39 -17.05 -10.99
CA ALA A 127 -0.35 -18.06 -11.17
C ALA A 127 0.11 -18.14 -12.63
N GLY A 128 -0.84 -18.16 -13.58
CA GLY A 128 -0.51 -18.14 -15.01
C GLY A 128 0.22 -16.88 -15.46
N ASP A 129 -0.17 -15.71 -14.95
CA ASP A 129 0.54 -14.44 -15.23
C ASP A 129 1.98 -14.44 -14.68
N VAL A 130 2.18 -14.99 -13.49
CA VAL A 130 3.51 -15.09 -12.86
C VAL A 130 4.39 -16.05 -13.65
N GLU A 131 3.87 -17.22 -14.05
CA GLU A 131 4.61 -18.19 -14.87
C GLU A 131 5.00 -17.58 -16.23
N LYS A 132 4.06 -16.92 -16.91
CA LYS A 132 4.31 -16.23 -18.18
C LYS A 132 5.40 -15.16 -18.04
N GLN A 133 5.34 -14.33 -17.00
CA GLN A 133 6.36 -13.31 -16.74
C GLN A 133 7.74 -13.94 -16.49
N GLN A 134 7.79 -15.07 -15.77
CA GLN A 134 9.04 -15.79 -15.55
C GLN A 134 9.60 -16.38 -16.84
N GLU A 135 8.76 -16.95 -17.71
CA GLU A 135 9.19 -17.42 -19.03
C GLU A 135 9.69 -16.30 -19.92
N GLU A 136 8.97 -15.18 -19.99
CA GLU A 136 9.38 -14.01 -20.79
C GLU A 136 10.70 -13.42 -20.26
N ALA A 137 10.91 -13.38 -18.95
CA ALA A 137 12.18 -12.97 -18.35
C ALA A 137 13.32 -13.93 -18.72
N LYS A 138 13.08 -15.24 -18.72
CA LYS A 138 14.05 -16.25 -19.16
C LYS A 138 14.36 -16.13 -20.66
N ARG A 139 13.33 -15.92 -21.49
CA ARG A 139 13.45 -15.79 -22.95
C ARG A 139 14.14 -14.49 -23.36
N SER A 140 13.85 -13.38 -22.69
CA SER A 140 14.40 -12.07 -23.03
C SER A 140 15.88 -11.91 -22.68
N GLY A 141 16.50 -12.85 -21.95
CA GLY A 141 17.92 -12.81 -21.62
C GLY A 141 18.37 -11.55 -20.88
N ALA A 142 17.42 -10.75 -20.39
CA ALA A 142 17.68 -9.47 -19.75
C ALA A 142 18.31 -9.74 -18.38
N LYS A 143 19.65 -9.71 -18.32
CA LYS A 143 20.37 -9.49 -17.06
C LYS A 143 19.70 -8.30 -16.38
N GLN A 144 19.22 -8.50 -15.15
CA GLN A 144 18.77 -7.41 -14.30
C GLN A 144 19.76 -6.25 -14.46
N PRO A 145 19.31 -5.03 -14.77
CA PRO A 145 20.24 -3.92 -14.88
C PRO A 145 20.98 -3.85 -13.54
N ALA A 146 22.30 -4.02 -13.60
CA ALA A 146 23.20 -4.06 -12.45
C ALA A 146 23.22 -2.75 -11.62
N ASN A 147 22.28 -1.85 -11.88
CA ASN A 147 22.16 -0.54 -11.26
C ASN A 147 20.92 -0.38 -10.37
N ARG A 148 20.15 -1.46 -10.11
CA ARG A 148 19.20 -1.44 -9.00
C ARG A 148 19.93 -1.87 -7.74
N ALA A 149 20.71 -0.93 -7.18
CA ALA A 149 21.11 -1.03 -5.79
C ALA A 149 19.83 -1.28 -4.97
N PRO A 150 19.84 -2.22 -4.00
CA PRO A 150 18.72 -2.32 -3.08
C PRO A 150 18.52 -0.92 -2.49
N ALA A 151 17.30 -0.41 -2.54
CA ALA A 151 16.96 0.85 -1.90
C ALA A 151 17.46 0.73 -0.46
N ALA A 152 18.56 1.42 -0.15
CA ALA A 152 19.13 1.43 1.18
C ALA A 152 17.98 1.79 2.11
N ALA A 153 17.72 0.93 3.10
CA ALA A 153 16.76 1.22 4.15
C ALA A 153 16.95 2.66 4.57
N LEU A 154 15.86 3.44 4.61
CA LEU A 154 15.87 4.86 4.95
C LEU A 154 16.60 5.02 6.29
N ARG A 155 17.90 5.28 6.24
CA ARG A 155 18.71 5.58 7.41
C ARG A 155 18.49 7.07 7.63
N GLU A 156 17.88 7.41 8.75
CA GLU A 156 17.89 8.78 9.23
C GLU A 156 19.36 9.18 9.40
N CYS A 157 19.85 10.08 8.55
CA CYS A 157 21.20 10.62 8.66
C CYS A 157 21.27 11.40 9.98
N SER A 158 22.22 11.05 10.84
CA SER A 158 22.50 11.84 12.04
C SER A 158 22.90 13.27 11.65
N THR A 159 22.61 14.24 12.50
CA THR A 159 23.07 15.63 12.30
C THR A 159 24.58 15.72 12.08
N ASP A 160 25.36 14.83 12.70
CA ASP A 160 26.80 14.72 12.50
C ASP A 160 27.18 14.24 11.10
N ASP A 161 26.40 13.34 10.49
CA ASP A 161 26.65 12.86 9.13
C ASP A 161 26.43 13.98 8.10
N VAL A 162 25.39 14.79 8.31
CA VAL A 162 25.06 15.94 7.45
C VAL A 162 26.14 17.02 7.54
N LEU A 163 26.60 17.34 8.76
CA LEU A 163 27.67 18.31 8.99
C LEU A 163 29.00 17.84 8.38
N ALA A 164 29.34 16.55 8.53
CA ALA A 164 30.52 15.96 7.91
C ALA A 164 30.45 15.98 6.38
N GLU A 165 29.28 15.75 5.80
CA GLU A 165 29.08 15.85 4.35
C GLU A 165 29.25 17.29 3.84
N HIS A 166 28.71 18.26 4.56
CA HIS A 166 28.82 19.67 4.19
C HIS A 166 30.28 20.16 4.25
N ALA A 167 31.05 19.73 5.25
CA ALA A 167 32.49 19.98 5.33
C ALA A 167 33.27 19.32 4.17
N ARG A 168 32.91 18.09 3.78
CA ARG A 168 33.49 17.41 2.60
C ARG A 168 33.18 18.16 1.30
N MET A 169 31.97 18.70 1.15
CA MET A 169 31.61 19.49 -0.03
C MET A 169 32.34 20.84 -0.08
N ALA A 170 32.53 21.49 1.07
CA ALA A 170 33.28 22.76 1.16
C ALA A 170 34.76 22.60 0.79
N ASN A 171 35.38 21.46 1.13
CA ASN A 171 36.77 21.16 0.80
C ASN A 171 36.97 20.56 -0.60
N ARG A 172 35.90 20.36 -1.37
CA ARG A 172 36.01 19.78 -2.72
C ARG A 172 36.50 20.84 -3.70
N GLN A 173 37.81 20.84 -3.99
CA GLN A 173 38.37 21.63 -5.09
C GLN A 173 37.77 21.15 -6.42
N PRO A 174 37.39 22.08 -7.33
CA PRO A 174 36.93 21.71 -8.65
C PRO A 174 38.10 21.15 -9.44
N THR A 175 38.17 19.82 -9.56
CA THR A 175 39.04 19.16 -10.54
C THR A 175 38.42 19.30 -11.91
N VAL A 176 38.68 20.43 -12.57
CA VAL A 176 38.53 20.52 -14.03
C VAL A 176 39.62 19.63 -14.61
N ALA A 177 39.25 18.40 -14.93
CA ALA A 177 40.10 17.51 -15.72
C ALA A 177 40.26 18.13 -17.12
N THR A 178 41.45 18.67 -17.39
CA THR A 178 41.87 19.10 -18.73
C THR A 178 41.90 17.85 -19.61
N GLN A 179 40.82 17.58 -20.34
CA GLN A 179 40.83 16.52 -21.35
C GLN A 179 41.77 16.90 -22.49
N HIS A 180 42.73 16.01 -22.70
CA HIS A 180 43.64 16.00 -23.82
C HIS A 180 42.92 15.42 -25.06
N LYS A 181 42.68 16.21 -26.12
CA LYS A 181 42.69 15.69 -27.50
C LYS A 181 42.76 16.79 -28.57
N GLY A 182 43.87 16.79 -29.33
CA GLY A 182 43.90 17.01 -30.77
C GLY A 182 43.51 18.39 -31.30
N GLN A 183 44.52 19.23 -31.53
CA GLN A 183 44.43 20.43 -32.35
C GLN A 183 44.83 20.11 -33.81
N ARG A 184 43.96 20.41 -34.78
CA ARG A 184 44.32 21.16 -36.01
C ARG A 184 43.04 21.72 -36.67
N PRO A 185 43.14 22.79 -37.48
CA PRO A 185 42.83 24.17 -37.07
C PRO A 185 41.66 24.74 -37.91
N THR A 186 41.02 25.90 -37.70
CA THR A 186 41.44 27.28 -37.38
C THR A 186 40.17 28.11 -37.09
N ALA A 187 40.33 29.20 -36.33
CA ALA A 187 39.66 30.53 -36.41
C ALA A 187 38.11 30.61 -36.46
N LYS A 188 37.38 31.54 -35.81
CA LYS A 188 37.62 32.63 -34.85
C LYS A 188 36.22 33.26 -34.64
N ALA A 189 35.74 33.39 -33.41
CA ALA A 189 34.65 34.28 -32.93
C ALA A 189 33.24 34.14 -33.58
N ALA A 190 32.11 34.17 -32.88
CA ALA A 190 31.78 34.69 -31.56
C ALA A 190 30.49 34.00 -31.08
N GLU A 191 30.43 33.52 -29.82
CA GLU A 191 29.15 33.31 -29.13
C GLU A 191 29.37 33.45 -27.62
N GLN A 192 29.35 34.70 -27.15
CA GLN A 192 29.17 35.01 -25.74
C GLN A 192 27.70 35.33 -25.53
N ALA A 193 26.95 34.40 -24.95
CA ALA A 193 25.86 34.73 -24.04
C ALA A 193 25.45 33.50 -23.23
N ASN A 194 25.31 33.71 -21.92
CA ASN A 194 24.56 32.89 -20.98
C ASN A 194 25.32 31.77 -20.23
N ALA A 195 26.19 32.18 -19.31
CA ALA A 195 26.58 31.36 -18.16
C ALA A 195 25.67 31.70 -16.95
N PRO A 196 25.21 30.71 -16.16
CA PRO A 196 24.31 30.96 -15.03
C PRO A 196 25.03 31.71 -13.91
N LYS A 197 24.44 32.82 -13.45
CA LYS A 197 24.95 33.63 -12.34
C LYS A 197 24.90 32.82 -11.04
N ARG A 198 25.97 32.90 -10.23
CA ARG A 198 26.05 32.19 -8.95
C ARG A 198 25.12 32.85 -7.92
N LEU A 199 24.52 32.05 -7.05
CA LEU A 199 23.57 32.48 -6.01
C LEU A 199 24.12 33.61 -5.12
N SER A 200 25.43 33.66 -4.91
CA SER A 200 26.14 34.72 -4.19
C SER A 200 26.00 36.10 -4.82
N ASP A 201 25.87 36.18 -6.15
CA ASP A 201 25.72 37.45 -6.88
C ASP A 201 24.28 37.98 -6.82
N LEU A 202 23.30 37.09 -6.68
CA LEU A 202 21.89 37.46 -6.47
C LEU A 202 21.64 37.98 -5.05
N LEU A 203 22.32 37.40 -4.05
CA LEU A 203 22.20 37.82 -2.65
C LEU A 203 22.88 39.17 -2.37
N LYS A 204 23.96 39.51 -3.09
CA LYS A 204 24.57 40.86 -3.02
C LYS A 204 23.69 41.97 -3.59
N GLY A 205 22.79 41.66 -4.53
CA GLY A 205 21.84 42.62 -5.08
C GLY A 205 20.72 42.99 -4.09
N ALA A 206 20.30 42.06 -3.25
CA ALA A 206 19.22 42.28 -2.27
C ALA A 206 19.64 43.17 -1.10
N ALA A 207 20.93 43.22 -0.76
CA ALA A 207 21.44 44.02 0.35
C ALA A 207 21.55 45.54 0.04
N ASN A 208 21.49 45.95 -1.23
CA ASN A 208 21.69 47.36 -1.64
C ASN A 208 20.39 48.11 -1.99
N VAL A 209 19.21 47.50 -1.76
CA VAL A 209 17.90 48.13 -2.03
C VAL A 209 17.31 48.82 -0.78
N GLY A 210 18.03 48.82 0.35
CA GLY A 210 17.57 49.38 1.63
C GLY A 210 17.90 50.86 1.90
N GLU A 211 18.69 51.54 1.08
CA GLU A 211 19.16 52.91 1.36
C GLU A 211 19.03 53.82 0.13
N LYS A 212 17.84 54.41 -0.02
CA LYS A 212 17.58 55.74 -0.63
C LYS A 212 16.10 56.09 -0.47
N GLN A 213 15.80 56.79 0.62
CA GLN A 213 14.77 57.82 0.66
C GLN A 213 15.28 59.05 -0.10
#